data_AF-A0A8C5CI34-F1
#
_entry.id   AF-A0A8C5CI34-F1
#
_cell.length_a   1.000
_cell.length_b   1.000
_cell.length_c   1.000
_cell.angle_alpha   90.00
_cell.angle_beta   90.00
_cell.angle_gamma   90.00
#
_symmetry.space_group_name_H-M   'P 1'
#
loop_
_entity.id
_entity.type
_entity.pdbx_description
1 polymer ?
#
loop_
_entity_poly.entity_id
_entity_poly.type
_entity_poly.pdbx_seq_one_letter_code
_entity_poly.pdbx_strand_id
1 'polypeptide(L)'
;MEKVCSERQPQPYHNGRMRWSQVLGVCVVLEDSADQLAVLSHIMVEPRTNQKQGEWQEDHLDKMDRDRQYVREVIGRAVSELRARQLYCSLLQDVQEEAAGRAALHDVITRAEDGFRRTDQLQKHLQNVHQQGSLDLQRREELAAVLQDSLQEVKERTSREGRYVGSSGQLLLFQTNKLNSRAQTTLENRSALLLIQLEEEQRNHQVSITFLKEQQRVGPQHYTMATMKHHSV
;
A
#
# COMPACT_ATOMS: atom_id res chain seq x y z
N MET A 1 19.53 -1.09 31.58
CA MET A 1 19.56 -0.81 33.03
C MET A 1 18.70 -1.84 33.73
N GLU A 2 19.26 -3.04 33.91
CA GLU A 2 18.62 -4.12 34.65
C GLU A 2 18.71 -3.80 36.15
N LYS A 3 17.57 -3.50 36.77
CA LYS A 3 17.50 -3.47 38.22
C LYS A 3 17.43 -4.91 38.70
N VAL A 4 18.56 -5.35 39.25
CA VAL A 4 18.70 -6.51 40.12
C VAL A 4 17.70 -6.36 41.27
N CYS A 5 16.50 -6.93 41.12
CA CYS A 5 15.61 -7.23 42.24
C CYS A 5 16.28 -8.37 43.00
N SER A 6 17.06 -8.02 44.02
CA SER A 6 17.54 -8.97 45.02
C SER A 6 16.32 -9.53 45.75
N GLU A 7 15.85 -10.66 45.24
CA GLU A 7 14.85 -11.53 45.83
C GLU A 7 15.40 -12.02 47.18
N ARG A 8 15.07 -11.30 48.26
CA ARG A 8 15.34 -11.79 49.61
C ARG A 8 14.44 -13.02 49.82
N GLN A 9 15.01 -14.20 49.62
CA GLN A 9 14.37 -15.45 50.03
C GLN A 9 13.95 -15.34 51.50
N PRO A 10 12.68 -15.63 51.85
CA PRO A 10 12.25 -15.64 53.23
C PRO A 10 12.99 -16.75 53.95
N GLN A 11 13.86 -16.40 54.90
CA GLN A 11 14.47 -17.37 55.79
C GLN A 11 13.38 -18.09 56.58
N PRO A 12 13.50 -19.41 56.82
CA PRO A 12 12.54 -20.13 57.64
C PRO A 12 12.58 -19.56 59.05
N TYR A 13 11.50 -18.91 59.47
CA TYR A 13 11.34 -18.44 60.83
C TYR A 13 11.35 -19.65 61.75
N HIS A 14 12.45 -19.85 62.48
CA HIS A 14 12.56 -20.94 63.43
C HIS A 14 11.62 -20.68 64.61
N ASN A 15 10.60 -21.54 64.77
CA ASN A 15 9.67 -21.50 65.89
C ASN A 15 10.35 -22.08 67.14
N GLY A 16 11.19 -21.26 67.79
CA GLY A 16 11.87 -21.63 69.02
C GLY A 16 10.88 -21.63 70.19
N ARG A 17 10.85 -22.73 70.95
CA ARG A 17 10.00 -22.86 72.15
C ARG A 17 10.33 -21.73 73.14
N MET A 18 9.37 -20.83 73.37
CA MET A 18 9.55 -19.69 74.28
C MET A 18 9.51 -20.11 75.75
N ARG A 19 10.22 -19.39 76.62
CA ARG A 19 10.07 -19.58 78.07
C ARG A 19 8.70 -19.05 78.52
N TRP A 20 8.09 -19.70 79.51
CA TRP A 20 6.77 -19.31 80.05
C TRP A 20 6.67 -17.83 80.46
N SER A 21 7.72 -17.24 81.02
CA SER A 21 7.73 -15.80 81.38
C SER A 21 7.64 -14.89 80.15
N GLN A 22 8.22 -15.29 79.03
CA GLN A 22 8.14 -14.57 77.75
C GLN A 22 6.76 -14.78 77.11
N VAL A 23 6.24 -16.01 77.16
CA VAL A 23 4.89 -16.36 76.66
C VAL A 23 3.82 -15.50 77.33
N LEU A 24 3.85 -15.40 78.66
CA LEU A 24 2.89 -14.59 79.41
C LEU A 24 3.00 -13.10 79.06
N GLY A 25 4.22 -12.55 78.96
CA GLY A 25 4.43 -11.16 78.56
C GLY A 25 3.90 -10.85 77.15
N VAL A 26 4.14 -11.74 76.19
CA VAL A 26 3.65 -11.59 74.81
C VAL A 26 2.13 -11.71 74.74
N CYS A 27 1.53 -12.67 75.46
CA CYS A 27 0.08 -12.84 75.46
C CYS A 27 -0.66 -11.62 76.03
N VAL A 28 -0.15 -11.01 77.11
CA VAL A 28 -0.78 -9.79 77.69
C VAL A 28 -0.81 -8.65 76.69
N VAL A 29 0.30 -8.41 75.98
CA VAL A 29 0.38 -7.35 74.97
C VAL A 29 -0.56 -7.63 73.81
N LEU A 30 -0.61 -8.89 73.34
CA LEU A 30 -1.49 -9.29 72.25
C LEU A 30 -2.98 -9.20 72.61
N GLU A 31 -3.36 -9.56 73.82
CA GLU A 31 -4.74 -9.41 74.30
C GLU A 31 -5.16 -7.94 74.39
N ASP A 32 -4.30 -7.09 74.95
CA ASP A 32 -4.53 -5.64 74.98
C ASP A 32 -4.69 -5.08 73.55
N SER A 33 -3.89 -5.56 72.60
CA SER A 33 -4.00 -5.20 71.19
C SER A 33 -5.34 -5.63 70.57
N ALA A 34 -5.81 -6.85 70.87
CA ALA A 34 -7.08 -7.37 70.38
C ALA A 34 -8.28 -6.62 70.96
N ASP A 35 -8.19 -6.22 72.23
CA ASP A 35 -9.21 -5.43 72.93
C ASP A 35 -9.26 -3.99 72.40
N GLN A 36 -8.11 -3.37 72.14
CA GLN A 36 -8.04 -2.06 71.48
C GLN A 36 -8.71 -2.08 70.10
N LEU A 37 -8.49 -3.12 69.29
CA LEU A 37 -9.15 -3.30 67.99
C LEU A 37 -10.67 -3.46 68.13
N ALA A 38 -11.14 -4.12 69.18
CA ALA A 38 -12.57 -4.29 69.48
C ALA A 38 -13.24 -2.98 69.92
N VAL A 39 -12.52 -2.12 70.64
CA VAL A 39 -13.00 -0.79 71.05
C VAL A 39 -13.06 0.14 69.84
N LEU A 40 -12.03 0.13 68.99
CA LEU A 40 -11.98 0.92 67.75
C LEU A 40 -13.10 0.55 66.77
N SER A 41 -13.51 -0.72 66.71
CA SER A 41 -14.66 -1.12 65.89
C SER A 41 -15.97 -0.56 66.43
N HIS A 42 -16.12 -0.36 67.74
CA HIS A 42 -17.33 0.25 68.31
C HIS A 42 -17.35 1.78 68.18
N ILE A 43 -16.20 2.45 68.28
CA ILE A 43 -16.09 3.92 68.22
C ILE A 43 -16.31 4.44 66.79
N MET A 44 -15.89 3.68 65.77
CA MET A 44 -15.95 4.14 64.37
C MET A 44 -17.29 3.86 63.66
N VAL A 45 -18.29 3.35 64.38
CA VAL A 45 -19.67 3.24 63.90
C VAL A 45 -20.38 4.57 64.20
N GLU A 46 -20.21 5.59 63.35
CA GLU A 46 -21.01 6.83 63.44
C GLU A 46 -22.00 6.97 62.26
N PRO A 47 -23.12 7.71 62.46
CA PRO A 47 -24.35 7.53 61.70
C PRO A 47 -24.30 8.17 60.31
N ARG A 48 -24.69 7.36 59.32
CA ARG A 48 -24.78 7.73 57.90
C ARG A 48 -25.91 8.74 57.66
N THR A 49 -25.58 10.02 57.61
CA THR A 49 -26.47 11.05 57.05
C THR A 49 -25.68 11.98 56.15
N ASN A 50 -25.37 11.57 54.91
CA ASN A 50 -25.26 12.47 53.74
C ASN A 50 -25.06 11.66 52.43
N GLN A 51 -25.98 11.82 51.50
CA GLN A 51 -26.39 10.79 50.54
C GLN A 51 -25.67 10.82 49.17
N LYS A 52 -24.51 11.49 49.04
CA LYS A 52 -23.79 11.59 47.74
C LYS A 52 -22.28 11.34 47.76
N GLN A 53 -21.68 11.15 48.95
CA GLN A 53 -20.30 10.65 49.09
C GLN A 53 -20.25 9.19 49.60
N GLY A 54 -21.41 8.56 49.80
CA GLY A 54 -21.59 7.35 50.59
C GLY A 54 -21.04 6.06 49.98
N GLU A 55 -21.11 5.84 48.67
CA GLU A 55 -20.76 4.52 48.09
C GLU A 55 -19.27 4.18 48.24
N TRP A 56 -18.38 5.14 47.99
CA TRP A 56 -16.93 4.93 48.13
C TRP A 56 -16.48 4.87 49.59
N GLN A 57 -17.15 5.61 50.47
CA GLN A 57 -16.81 5.63 51.90
C GLN A 57 -17.32 4.39 52.62
N GLU A 58 -18.45 3.84 52.21
CA GLU A 58 -19.03 2.60 52.73
C GLU A 58 -18.13 1.39 52.47
N ASP A 59 -17.66 1.20 51.23
CA ASP A 59 -16.75 0.09 50.89
C ASP A 59 -15.42 0.15 51.65
N HIS A 60 -14.89 1.36 51.89
CA HIS A 60 -13.66 1.55 52.65
C HIS A 60 -13.82 1.24 54.15
N LEU A 61 -14.95 1.64 54.74
CA LEU A 61 -15.27 1.34 56.13
C LEU A 61 -15.55 -0.15 56.32
N ASP A 62 -16.32 -0.76 55.42
CA ASP A 62 -16.62 -2.20 55.42
C ASP A 62 -15.35 -3.04 55.24
N LYS A 63 -14.40 -2.57 54.42
CA LYS A 63 -13.08 -3.20 54.33
C LYS A 63 -12.31 -3.06 55.64
N MET A 64 -12.23 -1.85 56.19
CA MET A 64 -11.49 -1.59 57.41
C MET A 64 -12.03 -2.41 58.60
N ASP A 65 -13.33 -2.57 58.71
CA ASP A 65 -13.96 -3.40 59.76
C ASP A 65 -13.64 -4.89 59.55
N ARG A 66 -13.67 -5.37 58.30
CA ARG A 66 -13.22 -6.74 57.98
C ARG A 66 -11.74 -6.95 58.31
N ASP A 67 -10.87 -6.00 57.97
CA ASP A 67 -9.43 -6.09 58.24
C ASP A 67 -9.17 -6.12 59.75
N ARG A 68 -9.90 -5.30 60.54
CA ARG A 68 -9.81 -5.31 62.01
C ARG A 68 -10.26 -6.62 62.63
N GLN A 69 -11.41 -7.12 62.17
CA GLN A 69 -11.96 -8.41 62.62
C GLN A 69 -10.97 -9.54 62.33
N TYR A 70 -10.39 -9.55 61.13
CA TYR A 70 -9.36 -10.52 60.73
C TYR A 70 -8.12 -10.45 61.62
N VAL A 71 -7.56 -9.25 61.86
CA VAL A 71 -6.38 -9.09 62.72
C VAL A 71 -6.69 -9.56 64.15
N ARG A 72 -7.87 -9.24 64.68
CA ARG A 72 -8.30 -9.71 66.01
C ARG A 72 -8.37 -11.24 66.08
N GLU A 73 -8.89 -11.89 65.05
CA GLU A 73 -8.97 -13.36 64.97
C GLU A 73 -7.59 -14.01 64.87
N VAL A 74 -6.67 -13.44 64.08
CA VAL A 74 -5.28 -13.88 63.98
C VAL A 74 -4.57 -13.77 65.34
N ILE A 75 -4.73 -12.63 66.03
CA ILE A 75 -4.17 -12.42 67.37
C ILE A 75 -4.77 -13.43 68.37
N GLY A 76 -6.09 -13.63 68.36
CA GLY A 76 -6.76 -14.58 69.27
C GLY A 76 -6.29 -16.02 69.07
N ARG A 77 -6.08 -16.45 67.81
CA ARG A 77 -5.47 -17.75 67.48
C ARG A 77 -4.04 -17.85 67.99
N ALA A 78 -3.22 -16.82 67.78
CA ALA A 78 -1.83 -16.79 68.23
C ALA A 78 -1.70 -16.86 69.76
N VAL A 79 -2.50 -16.09 70.51
CA VAL A 79 -2.51 -16.12 71.99
C VAL A 79 -2.93 -17.50 72.51
N SER A 80 -3.96 -18.10 71.92
CA SER A 80 -4.42 -19.45 72.24
C SER A 80 -3.31 -20.49 72.01
N GLU A 81 -2.61 -20.41 70.88
CA GLU A 81 -1.52 -21.33 70.53
C GLU A 81 -0.30 -21.16 71.46
N LEU A 82 0.07 -19.92 71.76
CA LEU A 82 1.17 -19.59 72.66
C LEU A 82 0.93 -20.13 74.07
N ARG A 83 -0.29 -19.98 74.60
CA ARG A 83 -0.66 -20.51 75.92
C ARG A 83 -0.68 -22.04 75.98
N ALA A 84 -1.16 -22.70 74.93
CA ALA A 84 -1.30 -24.15 74.91
C ALA A 84 0.01 -24.88 74.59
N ARG A 85 0.80 -24.35 73.65
CA ARG A 85 1.92 -25.07 73.02
C ARG A 85 3.26 -24.35 73.09
N GLN A 86 3.28 -23.07 73.51
CA GLN A 86 4.47 -22.18 73.48
C GLN A 86 5.07 -22.02 72.08
N LEU A 87 4.20 -22.07 71.07
CA LEU A 87 4.50 -21.99 69.64
C LEU A 87 3.46 -21.09 68.95
N TYR A 88 3.81 -20.57 67.77
CA TYR A 88 2.95 -19.68 66.97
C TYR A 88 2.89 -20.09 65.48
N CYS A 89 2.78 -21.39 65.21
CA CYS A 89 2.78 -21.93 63.84
C CYS A 89 1.66 -21.33 62.98
N SER A 90 0.48 -21.09 63.54
CA SER A 90 -0.68 -20.59 62.79
C SER A 90 -0.44 -19.18 62.26
N LEU A 91 0.13 -18.30 63.10
CA LEU A 91 0.52 -16.94 62.71
C LEU A 91 1.61 -16.96 61.62
N LEU A 92 2.57 -17.88 61.75
CA LEU A 92 3.62 -18.02 60.76
C LEU A 92 3.06 -18.44 59.40
N GLN A 93 2.11 -19.36 59.38
CA GLN A 93 1.41 -19.80 58.18
C GLN A 93 0.59 -18.65 57.57
N ASP A 94 -0.22 -17.94 58.37
CA ASP A 94 -1.01 -16.79 57.91
C ASP A 94 -0.10 -15.73 57.23
N VAL A 95 1.07 -15.43 57.82
CA VAL A 95 2.05 -14.48 57.25
C VAL A 95 2.67 -14.99 55.94
N GLN A 96 2.93 -16.28 55.83
CA GLN A 96 3.47 -16.88 54.61
C GLN A 96 2.46 -16.88 53.47
N GLU A 97 1.20 -17.22 53.76
CA GLU A 97 0.11 -17.18 52.81
C GLU A 97 -0.14 -15.75 52.31
N GLU A 98 -0.15 -14.76 53.20
CA GLU A 98 -0.29 -13.34 52.83
C GLU A 98 0.90 -12.84 51.99
N ALA A 99 2.12 -13.25 52.32
CA ALA A 99 3.31 -12.92 51.52
C ALA A 99 3.24 -13.53 50.12
N ALA A 100 2.79 -14.77 49.99
CA ALA A 100 2.60 -15.45 48.71
C ALA A 100 1.47 -14.80 47.89
N GLY A 101 0.35 -14.45 48.53
CA GLY A 101 -0.75 -13.73 47.90
C GLY A 101 -0.32 -12.37 47.35
N ARG A 102 0.46 -11.61 48.14
CA ARG A 102 1.03 -10.32 47.71
C ARG A 102 1.96 -10.46 46.50
N ALA A 103 2.81 -11.50 46.48
CA ALA A 103 3.68 -11.77 45.34
C ALA A 103 2.86 -12.08 44.07
N ALA A 104 1.85 -12.95 44.19
CA ALA A 104 0.97 -13.30 43.08
C ALA A 104 0.20 -12.08 42.53
N LEU A 105 -0.30 -11.20 43.40
CA LEU A 105 -0.95 -9.95 42.98
C LEU A 105 0.02 -9.02 42.26
N HIS A 106 1.25 -8.89 42.76
CA HIS A 106 2.27 -8.08 42.10
C HIS A 106 2.60 -8.59 40.69
N ASP A 107 2.66 -9.91 40.50
CA ASP A 107 2.87 -10.53 39.19
C ASP A 107 1.69 -10.28 38.24
N VAL A 108 0.46 -10.34 38.75
CA VAL A 108 -0.75 -10.00 37.96
C VAL A 108 -0.71 -8.54 37.52
N ILE A 109 -0.39 -7.61 38.43
CA ILE A 109 -0.29 -6.18 38.13
C ILE A 109 0.78 -5.93 37.06
N THR A 110 1.98 -6.48 37.25
CA THR A 110 3.10 -6.29 36.30
C THR A 110 2.75 -6.81 34.92
N ARG A 111 2.15 -8.02 34.83
CA ARG A 111 1.70 -8.59 33.55
C ARG A 111 0.61 -7.74 32.89
N ALA A 112 -0.32 -7.20 33.67
CA ALA A 112 -1.37 -6.32 33.17
C ALA A 112 -0.78 -5.03 32.60
N GLU A 113 0.13 -4.37 33.33
CA GLU A 113 0.84 -3.16 32.87
C GLU A 113 1.62 -3.41 31.57
N ASP A 114 2.33 -4.53 31.47
CA ASP A 114 3.03 -4.92 30.25
C ASP A 114 2.07 -5.22 29.09
N GLY A 115 0.91 -5.79 29.39
CA GLY A 115 -0.20 -5.93 28.45
C GLY A 115 -0.64 -4.57 27.90
N PHE A 116 -0.93 -3.61 28.78
CA PHE A 116 -1.31 -2.25 28.39
C PHE A 116 -0.23 -1.56 27.55
N ARG A 117 1.04 -1.66 27.95
CA ARG A 117 2.17 -1.11 27.19
C ARG A 117 2.25 -1.68 25.77
N ARG A 118 2.12 -3.00 25.61
CA ARG A 118 2.13 -3.66 24.29
C ARG A 118 0.94 -3.25 23.44
N THR A 119 -0.25 -3.18 24.03
CA THR A 119 -1.47 -2.77 23.32
C THR A 119 -1.36 -1.33 22.81
N ASP A 120 -0.86 -0.39 23.63
CA ASP A 120 -0.63 1.00 23.21
C ASP A 120 0.39 1.09 22.07
N GLN A 121 1.50 0.34 22.14
CA GLN A 121 2.49 0.28 21.06
C GLN A 121 1.90 -0.28 19.76
N LEU A 122 1.12 -1.35 19.84
CA LEU A 122 0.46 -1.95 18.67
C LEU A 122 -0.56 -1.00 18.05
N GLN A 123 -1.33 -0.29 18.88
CA GLN A 123 -2.30 0.70 18.40
C GLN A 123 -1.60 1.85 17.64
N LYS A 124 -0.48 2.36 18.17
CA LYS A 124 0.35 3.36 17.49
C LYS A 124 0.94 2.84 16.18
N HIS A 125 1.36 1.57 16.16
CA HIS A 125 1.89 0.96 14.94
C HIS A 125 0.80 0.81 13.87
N LEU A 126 -0.39 0.33 14.23
CA LEU A 126 -1.54 0.25 13.32
C LEU A 126 -1.92 1.61 12.75
N GLN A 127 -1.94 2.65 13.58
CA GLN A 127 -2.22 4.01 13.12
C GLN A 127 -1.18 4.50 12.11
N ASN A 128 0.11 4.24 12.36
CA ASN A 128 1.19 4.56 11.42
C ASN A 128 1.05 3.81 10.09
N VAL A 129 0.81 2.50 10.14
CA VAL A 129 0.62 1.67 8.93
C VAL A 129 -0.57 2.18 8.11
N HIS A 130 -1.67 2.54 8.76
CA HIS A 130 -2.83 3.11 8.08
C HIS A 130 -2.50 4.45 7.41
N GLN A 131 -1.79 5.35 8.11
CA GLN A 131 -1.37 6.64 7.54
C GLN A 131 -0.42 6.46 6.35
N GLN A 132 0.56 5.57 6.47
CA GLN A 132 1.48 5.25 5.38
C GLN A 132 0.74 4.67 4.18
N GLY A 133 -0.16 3.72 4.39
CA GLY A 133 -0.98 3.13 3.33
C GLY A 133 -1.83 4.18 2.61
N SER A 134 -2.41 5.14 3.33
CA SER A 134 -3.17 6.24 2.73
C SER A 134 -2.29 7.16 1.87
N LEU A 135 -1.09 7.50 2.33
CA LEU A 135 -0.15 8.34 1.57
C LEU A 135 0.35 7.63 0.31
N ASP A 136 0.64 6.33 0.41
CA ASP A 136 1.07 5.53 -0.75
C ASP A 136 -0.06 5.36 -1.77
N LEU A 137 -1.31 5.22 -1.32
CA LEU A 137 -2.47 5.21 -2.20
C LEU A 137 -2.59 6.54 -2.95
N GLN A 138 -2.53 7.66 -2.24
CA GLN A 138 -2.59 8.99 -2.85
C GLN A 138 -1.48 9.18 -3.90
N ARG A 139 -0.24 8.79 -3.60
CA ARG A 139 0.88 8.86 -4.57
C ARG A 139 0.64 8.02 -5.81
N ARG A 140 0.03 6.83 -5.65
CA ARG A 140 -0.31 5.96 -6.79
C ARG A 140 -1.44 6.55 -7.63
N GLU A 141 -2.43 7.18 -7.01
CA GLU A 141 -3.51 7.89 -7.70
C GLU A 141 -2.96 9.09 -8.50
N GLU A 142 -2.07 9.88 -7.90
CA GLU A 142 -1.38 10.98 -8.58
C GLU A 142 -0.57 10.47 -9.79
N LEU A 143 0.20 9.40 -9.62
CA LEU A 143 0.95 8.79 -10.72
C LEU A 143 0.03 8.25 -11.83
N ALA A 144 -1.08 7.62 -11.46
CA ALA A 144 -2.06 7.11 -12.40
C ALA A 144 -2.67 8.26 -13.24
N ALA A 145 -2.99 9.39 -12.61
CA ALA A 145 -3.49 10.58 -13.31
C ALA A 145 -2.45 11.11 -14.32
N VAL A 146 -1.18 11.28 -13.90
CA VAL A 146 -0.10 11.74 -14.79
C VAL A 146 0.09 10.80 -15.99
N LEU A 147 0.04 9.49 -15.75
CA LEU A 147 0.17 8.50 -16.82
C LEU A 147 -1.04 8.50 -17.77
N GLN A 148 -2.25 8.72 -17.25
CA GLN A 148 -3.44 8.87 -18.07
C GLN A 148 -3.35 10.10 -18.97
N ASP A 149 -2.92 11.24 -18.43
CA ASP A 149 -2.74 12.47 -19.20
C ASP A 149 -1.69 12.29 -20.31
N SER A 150 -0.54 11.69 -19.98
CA SER A 150 0.52 11.41 -20.95
C SER A 150 0.05 10.46 -22.06
N LEU A 151 -0.73 9.42 -21.72
CA LEU A 151 -1.29 8.50 -22.71
C LEU A 151 -2.27 9.22 -23.64
N GLN A 152 -3.12 10.09 -23.08
CA GLN A 152 -4.07 10.86 -23.85
C GLN A 152 -3.38 11.86 -24.79
N GLU A 153 -2.34 12.55 -24.32
CA GLU A 153 -1.51 13.44 -25.14
C GLU A 153 -0.90 12.69 -26.34
N VAL A 154 -0.27 11.53 -26.10
CA VAL A 154 0.33 10.72 -27.17
C VAL A 154 -0.72 10.23 -28.16
N LYS A 155 -1.90 9.82 -27.68
CA LYS A 155 -3.02 9.38 -28.53
C LYS A 155 -3.51 10.50 -29.43
N GLU A 156 -3.67 11.70 -28.89
CA GLU A 156 -4.07 12.87 -29.66
C GLU A 156 -2.99 13.29 -30.67
N ARG A 157 -1.72 13.30 -30.25
CA ARG A 157 -0.59 13.61 -31.14
C ARG A 157 -0.53 12.64 -32.31
N THR A 158 -0.56 11.34 -32.04
CA THR A 158 -0.53 10.28 -33.06
C THR A 158 -1.72 10.39 -34.02
N SER A 159 -2.92 10.70 -33.51
CA SER A 159 -4.10 10.93 -34.34
C SER A 159 -3.96 12.15 -35.26
N ARG A 160 -3.39 13.25 -34.76
CA ARG A 160 -3.10 14.45 -35.56
C ARG A 160 -2.05 14.16 -36.63
N GLU A 161 -0.95 13.51 -36.27
CA GLU A 161 0.12 13.10 -37.19
C GLU A 161 -0.41 12.17 -38.28
N GLY A 162 -1.21 11.16 -37.91
CA GLY A 162 -1.82 10.24 -38.87
C GLY A 162 -2.72 10.95 -39.89
N ARG A 163 -3.55 11.90 -39.44
CA ARG A 163 -4.38 12.73 -40.33
C ARG A 163 -3.52 13.58 -41.26
N TYR A 164 -2.49 14.24 -40.73
CA TYR A 164 -1.59 15.07 -41.52
C TYR A 164 -0.87 14.25 -42.62
N VAL A 165 -0.27 13.12 -42.26
CA VAL A 165 0.42 12.22 -43.21
C VAL A 165 -0.56 11.73 -44.28
N GLY A 166 -1.77 11.33 -43.88
CA GLY A 166 -2.82 10.91 -44.80
C GLY A 166 -3.21 12.00 -45.81
N SER A 167 -3.51 13.22 -45.33
CA SER A 167 -3.88 14.35 -46.19
C SER A 167 -2.73 14.78 -47.10
N SER A 168 -1.49 14.83 -46.58
CA SER A 168 -0.31 15.18 -47.38
C SER A 168 -0.04 14.14 -48.48
N GLY A 169 -0.17 12.85 -48.16
CA GLY A 169 -0.04 11.76 -49.12
C GLY A 169 -1.10 11.82 -50.22
N GLN A 170 -2.36 12.06 -49.86
CA GLN A 170 -3.45 12.23 -50.83
C GLN A 170 -3.21 13.42 -51.77
N LEU A 171 -2.74 14.55 -51.23
CA LEU A 171 -2.42 15.73 -52.03
C LEU A 171 -1.28 15.44 -53.02
N LEU A 172 -0.22 14.77 -52.57
CA LEU A 172 0.91 14.40 -53.42
C LEU A 172 0.50 13.47 -54.56
N LEU A 173 -0.32 12.45 -54.25
CA LEU A 173 -0.88 11.55 -55.26
C LEU A 173 -1.75 12.30 -56.27
N PHE A 174 -2.62 13.20 -55.80
CA PHE A 174 -3.48 14.01 -56.66
C PHE A 174 -2.65 14.89 -57.62
N GLN A 175 -1.64 15.58 -57.10
CA GLN A 175 -0.76 16.43 -57.91
C GLN A 175 0.04 15.60 -58.93
N THR A 176 0.61 14.48 -58.51
CA THR A 176 1.39 13.57 -59.37
C THR A 176 0.52 13.01 -60.49
N ASN A 177 -0.68 12.50 -60.17
CA ASN A 177 -1.61 11.97 -61.17
C ASN A 177 -2.04 13.04 -62.17
N LYS A 178 -2.26 14.28 -61.71
CA LYS A 178 -2.60 15.40 -62.59
C LYS A 178 -1.47 15.74 -63.56
N LEU A 179 -0.21 15.75 -63.10
CA LEU A 179 0.95 16.00 -63.96
C LEU A 179 1.16 14.84 -64.95
N ASN A 180 1.08 13.60 -64.48
CA ASN A 180 1.20 12.42 -65.34
C ASN A 180 0.12 12.38 -66.41
N SER A 181 -1.14 12.69 -66.06
CA SER A 181 -2.23 12.75 -67.04
C SER A 181 -1.97 13.80 -68.13
N ARG A 182 -1.45 14.99 -67.78
CA ARG A 182 -1.07 16.01 -68.78
C ARG A 182 0.10 15.58 -69.67
N ALA A 183 1.11 14.94 -69.09
CA ALA A 183 2.24 14.41 -69.84
C ALA A 183 1.79 13.31 -70.80
N GLN A 184 0.92 12.41 -70.34
CA GLN A 184 0.34 11.33 -71.12
C GLN A 184 -0.46 11.87 -72.31
N THR A 185 -1.38 12.82 -72.10
CA THR A 185 -2.15 13.41 -73.20
C THR A 185 -1.26 14.13 -74.21
N THR A 186 -0.18 14.78 -73.75
CA THR A 186 0.81 15.42 -74.64
C THR A 186 1.52 14.40 -75.52
N LEU A 187 1.95 13.26 -74.94
CA LEU A 187 2.60 12.18 -75.68
C LEU A 187 1.63 11.48 -76.64
N GLU A 188 0.39 11.24 -76.23
CA GLU A 188 -0.66 10.68 -77.06
C GLU A 188 -0.93 11.56 -78.30
N ASN A 189 -1.09 12.88 -78.10
CA ASN A 189 -1.27 13.83 -79.20
C ASN A 189 -0.08 13.83 -80.17
N ARG A 190 1.16 13.78 -79.66
CA ARG A 190 2.38 13.73 -80.49
C ARG A 190 2.48 12.41 -81.25
N SER A 191 2.12 11.30 -80.63
CA SER A 191 2.06 9.98 -81.27
C SER A 191 1.06 9.98 -82.42
N ALA A 192 -0.16 10.51 -82.18
CA ALA A 192 -1.19 10.63 -83.21
C ALA A 192 -0.73 11.50 -84.40
N LEU A 193 -0.07 12.63 -84.13
CA LEU A 193 0.50 13.48 -85.19
C LEU A 193 1.55 12.75 -86.02
N LEU A 194 2.46 12.03 -85.36
CA LEU A 194 3.51 11.26 -86.04
C LEU A 194 2.92 10.14 -86.90
N LEU A 195 1.84 9.49 -86.46
CA LEU A 195 1.14 8.48 -87.27
C LEU A 195 0.55 9.10 -88.54
N ILE A 196 -0.10 10.26 -88.45
CA ILE A 196 -0.63 10.97 -89.62
C ILE A 196 0.51 11.32 -90.60
N GLN A 197 1.61 11.86 -90.09
CA GLN A 197 2.79 12.19 -90.92
C GLN A 197 3.38 10.95 -91.59
N LEU A 198 3.44 9.83 -90.88
CA LEU A 198 3.94 8.56 -91.42
C LEU A 198 3.03 8.02 -92.54
N GLU A 199 1.70 8.06 -92.34
CA GLU A 199 0.73 7.65 -93.37
C GLU A 199 0.82 8.52 -94.63
N GLU A 200 1.01 9.83 -94.45
CA GLU A 200 1.20 10.76 -95.57
C GLU A 200 2.50 10.48 -96.33
N GLU A 201 3.61 10.26 -95.63
CA GLU A 201 4.89 9.86 -96.24
C GLU A 201 4.78 8.51 -96.97
N GLN A 202 4.10 7.51 -96.39
CA GLN A 202 3.83 6.25 -97.05
C GLN A 202 3.02 6.45 -98.35
N ARG A 203 1.99 7.30 -98.32
CA ARG A 203 1.19 7.65 -99.49
C ARG A 203 2.03 8.35 -100.56
N ASN A 204 2.85 9.34 -100.18
CA ASN A 204 3.73 10.06 -101.08
C ASN A 204 4.80 9.14 -101.70
N HIS A 205 5.36 8.22 -100.90
CA HIS A 205 6.29 7.21 -101.38
C HIS A 205 5.62 6.26 -102.38
N GLN A 206 4.40 5.82 -102.10
CA GLN A 206 3.63 4.97 -103.02
C GLN A 206 3.37 5.68 -104.36
N VAL A 207 3.00 6.97 -104.33
CA VAL A 207 2.85 7.80 -105.55
C VAL A 207 4.18 7.95 -106.29
N SER A 208 5.28 8.10 -105.58
CA SER A 208 6.62 8.20 -106.18
C SER A 208 7.02 6.89 -106.86
N ILE A 209 6.76 5.73 -106.23
CA ILE A 209 6.98 4.42 -106.83
C ILE A 209 6.14 4.25 -108.10
N THR A 210 4.85 4.59 -108.08
CA THR A 210 4.00 4.44 -109.25
C THR A 210 4.46 5.35 -110.39
N PHE A 211 4.83 6.60 -110.09
CA PHE A 211 5.39 7.53 -111.08
C PHE A 211 6.68 7.00 -111.71
N LEU A 212 7.64 6.52 -110.89
CA LEU A 212 8.90 5.99 -111.38
C LEU A 212 8.71 4.72 -112.22
N LYS A 213 7.80 3.82 -111.82
CA LYS A 213 7.44 2.64 -112.62
C LYS A 213 6.83 3.02 -113.97
N GLU A 214 6.01 4.07 -114.03
CA GLU A 214 5.43 4.56 -115.28
C GLU A 214 6.50 5.16 -116.21
N GLN A 215 7.42 5.97 -115.68
CA GLN A 215 8.54 6.52 -116.45
C GLN A 215 9.46 5.42 -117.00
N GLN A 216 9.72 4.38 -116.20
CA GLN A 216 10.50 3.21 -116.62
C GLN A 216 9.78 2.36 -117.68
N ARG A 217 8.45 2.47 -117.78
CA ARG A 217 7.63 1.92 -118.87
C ARG A 217 7.71 2.75 -120.16
N VAL A 218 8.00 4.06 -120.06
CA VAL A 218 7.93 5.06 -121.15
C VAL A 218 9.31 5.41 -121.76
N GLY A 219 10.44 4.90 -121.23
CA GLY A 219 11.76 5.00 -121.89
C GLY A 219 12.52 3.67 -121.94
N PRO A 220 13.08 3.24 -123.10
CA PRO A 220 13.59 4.07 -124.20
C PRO A 220 12.88 3.82 -125.55
N GLN A 221 12.08 4.80 -126.02
CA GLN A 221 11.72 4.92 -127.45
C GLN A 221 12.03 6.29 -128.05
N HIS A 222 12.67 7.22 -127.32
CA HIS A 222 12.84 8.62 -127.77
C HIS A 222 14.27 9.08 -128.12
N TYR A 223 15.21 8.16 -128.38
CA TYR A 223 16.53 8.49 -128.94
C TYR A 223 16.95 7.48 -130.03
N THR A 224 16.32 7.47 -131.21
CA THR A 224 16.87 6.74 -132.38
C THR A 224 16.41 7.14 -133.79
N MET A 225 15.60 8.18 -134.02
CA MET A 225 15.19 8.58 -135.40
C MET A 225 15.37 10.07 -135.72
N ALA A 226 16.54 10.63 -135.42
CA ALA A 226 16.93 11.97 -135.92
C ALA A 226 18.33 12.02 -136.58
N THR A 227 18.85 10.87 -137.03
CA THR A 227 20.09 10.80 -137.84
C THR A 227 19.97 9.73 -138.92
N MET A 228 19.36 10.07 -140.06
CA MET A 228 19.72 9.54 -141.38
C MET A 228 18.99 10.33 -142.49
N LYS A 229 19.49 11.53 -142.78
CA LYS A 229 19.35 12.20 -144.09
C LYS A 229 20.73 12.72 -144.48
N HIS A 230 21.53 11.85 -145.08
CA HIS A 230 22.62 12.13 -146.02
C HIS A 230 23.10 10.77 -146.56
N HIS A 231 23.41 10.71 -147.87
CA HIS A 231 23.62 9.56 -148.78
C HIS A 231 22.30 9.11 -149.44
N SER A 232 22.03 9.29 -150.73
CA SER A 232 22.88 9.49 -151.92
C SER A 232 22.08 10.09 -153.08
N VAL A 233 22.78 10.90 -153.90
CA VAL A 233 22.62 11.23 -155.35
C VAL A 233 21.22 11.52 -155.87
#